data_AF-A0A956R0T9-F1
#
_entry.id   AF-A0A956R0T9-F1
#
_cell.length_a   1.000
_cell.length_b   1.000
_cell.length_c   1.000
_cell.angle_alpha   90.00
_cell.angle_beta   90.00
_cell.angle_gamma   90.00
#
_symmetry.space_group_name_H-M   'P 1'
#
loop_
_entity.id
_entity.type
_entity.pdbx_description
1 polymer ?
#
loop_
_entity_poly.entity_id
_entity_poly.type
_entity_poly.pdbx_seq_one_letter_code
_entity_poly.pdbx_strand_id
1 'polypeptide(L)'
;IVHPGRLDGHRSAEICGQCHAASLFADHQQWLGRGSDYRAGAALADSTRVVRHPLRADQPWIEAVLDEDPDYLAGRFWGDGMIRISGRDYNGLIESPCYADEDFSCLSCHEMHGDQPEDQLRALARDDDDRQCTQCHGELAAALTAHTRHASQSAGSRCVNCHMPHTVYGLTKAIRSHQISVPSVEETVDFGRLNACNGCHVDRSLSWTAAALRRDWGIDTRADALLYEGPERAAAVEALVRGDAGQRALAAWALGWAPAQRVAGSDWMAPLLLRALQDDYAAVRWVALRSLHSLPDYGDLGWAVSDGIDGQTLETFEDRWRGSPREDAAIYMTGAGFDREGWQADHARRDERVVDLRE
;
A
#
# COMPACT_ATOMS: atom_id res chain seq x y z
N ILE A 1 2.82 -12.58 -33.55
CA ILE A 1 1.97 -12.41 -32.35
C ILE A 1 2.40 -13.48 -31.36
N VAL A 2 2.83 -13.07 -30.16
CA VAL A 2 3.29 -13.97 -29.11
C VAL A 2 2.20 -14.07 -28.05
N HIS A 3 1.93 -15.29 -27.58
CA HIS A 3 0.97 -15.53 -26.51
C HIS A 3 1.74 -15.77 -25.21
N PRO A 4 1.58 -14.92 -24.17
CA PRO A 4 2.38 -15.01 -22.95
C PRO A 4 2.27 -16.36 -22.25
N GLY A 5 1.08 -16.96 -22.19
CA GLY A 5 0.87 -18.31 -21.62
C GLY A 5 1.48 -19.48 -22.41
N ARG A 6 2.31 -19.23 -23.43
CA ARG A 6 3.11 -20.25 -24.14
C ARG A 6 4.62 -20.07 -23.93
N LEU A 7 5.02 -19.10 -23.11
CA LEU A 7 6.39 -18.84 -22.70
C LEU A 7 6.62 -19.41 -21.30
N ASP A 8 7.88 -19.53 -20.90
CA ASP A 8 8.23 -19.65 -19.48
C ASP A 8 7.73 -18.43 -18.69
N GLY A 9 7.61 -18.59 -17.37
CA GLY A 9 7.05 -17.58 -16.49
C GLY A 9 7.79 -16.25 -16.54
N HIS A 10 9.13 -16.28 -16.58
CA HIS A 10 9.95 -15.05 -16.63
C HIS A 10 9.74 -14.29 -17.94
N ARG A 11 9.83 -14.96 -19.10
CA ARG A 11 9.58 -14.32 -20.40
C ARG A 11 8.12 -13.87 -20.55
N SER A 12 7.18 -14.57 -19.94
CA SER A 12 5.79 -14.16 -19.85
C SER A 12 5.62 -12.87 -19.03
N ALA A 13 6.25 -12.80 -17.84
CA ALA A 13 6.18 -11.63 -16.96
C ALA A 13 6.82 -10.38 -17.59
N GLU A 14 7.91 -10.56 -18.33
CA GLU A 14 8.61 -9.48 -19.03
C GLU A 14 7.75 -8.76 -20.08
N ILE A 15 6.79 -9.46 -20.70
CA ILE A 15 5.84 -8.82 -21.63
C ILE A 15 5.02 -7.76 -20.89
N CYS A 16 4.57 -8.06 -19.67
CA CYS A 16 3.88 -7.10 -18.82
C CYS A 16 4.85 -6.02 -18.30
N GLY A 17 6.07 -6.43 -17.95
CA GLY A 17 7.15 -5.54 -17.49
C GLY A 17 7.55 -4.46 -18.48
N GLN A 18 7.29 -4.64 -19.78
CA GLN A 18 7.50 -3.58 -20.78
C GLN A 18 6.76 -2.27 -20.42
N CYS A 19 5.57 -2.38 -19.84
CA CYS A 19 4.72 -1.25 -19.49
C CYS A 19 4.60 -1.08 -17.97
N HIS A 20 4.59 -2.19 -17.23
CA HIS A 20 4.33 -2.21 -15.80
C HIS A 20 5.60 -2.21 -14.95
N ALA A 21 6.65 -1.52 -15.40
CA ALA A 21 7.92 -1.43 -14.70
C ALA A 21 8.46 0.00 -14.67
N ALA A 22 9.03 0.38 -13.53
CA ALA A 22 9.88 1.56 -13.42
C ALA A 22 11.16 1.24 -14.18
N SER A 23 11.30 1.86 -15.35
CA SER A 23 12.32 1.51 -16.31
C SER A 23 12.62 2.69 -17.24
N LEU A 24 13.75 2.60 -17.92
CA LEU A 24 14.13 3.49 -19.02
C LEU A 24 14.47 2.68 -20.28
N PHE A 25 14.24 3.26 -21.44
CA PHE A 25 14.72 2.68 -22.70
C PHE A 25 16.26 2.65 -22.67
N ALA A 26 16.85 1.52 -23.07
CA ALA A 26 18.30 1.34 -23.05
C ALA A 26 19.03 2.32 -23.99
N ASP A 27 18.39 2.67 -25.10
CA ASP A 27 18.79 3.71 -26.05
C ASP A 27 17.61 4.67 -26.29
N HIS A 28 17.64 5.83 -25.63
CA HIS A 28 16.58 6.83 -25.73
C HIS A 28 16.50 7.48 -27.13
N GLN A 29 17.62 7.63 -27.83
CA GLN A 29 17.64 8.24 -29.17
C GLN A 29 17.05 7.29 -30.21
N GLN A 30 17.37 6.01 -30.13
CA GLN A 30 16.71 4.96 -30.91
C GLN A 30 15.19 4.99 -30.68
N TRP A 31 14.76 5.07 -29.42
CA TRP A 31 13.34 5.02 -29.08
C TRP A 31 12.58 6.22 -29.64
N LEU A 32 13.13 7.44 -29.54
CA LEU A 32 12.53 8.64 -30.13
C LEU A 32 12.39 8.52 -31.67
N GLY A 33 13.34 7.86 -32.34
CA GLY A 33 13.34 7.73 -33.80
C GLY A 33 12.50 6.58 -34.35
N ARG A 34 12.39 5.46 -33.61
CA ARG A 34 11.82 4.19 -34.12
C ARG A 34 10.84 3.49 -33.16
N GLY A 35 10.65 4.03 -31.96
CA GLY A 35 9.85 3.42 -30.90
C GLY A 35 10.59 2.27 -30.19
N SER A 36 9.84 1.48 -29.41
CA SER A 36 10.42 0.40 -28.60
C SER A 36 11.05 -0.71 -29.45
N ASP A 37 12.31 -1.04 -29.14
CA ASP A 37 13.01 -2.21 -29.71
C ASP A 37 12.62 -3.52 -29.04
N TYR A 38 11.86 -3.48 -27.94
CA TYR A 38 11.36 -4.68 -27.30
C TYR A 38 10.49 -5.48 -28.28
N ARG A 39 10.66 -6.79 -28.27
CA ARG A 39 9.81 -7.74 -28.99
C ARG A 39 9.30 -8.75 -27.99
N ALA A 40 7.98 -8.93 -27.93
CA ALA A 40 7.37 -9.89 -27.02
C ALA A 40 8.03 -11.27 -27.15
N GLY A 41 8.44 -11.85 -26.02
CA GLY A 41 9.19 -13.11 -25.95
C GLY A 41 10.71 -12.98 -26.01
N ALA A 42 11.26 -11.80 -26.33
CA ALA A 42 12.67 -11.49 -26.10
C ALA A 42 12.90 -11.06 -24.64
N ALA A 43 14.17 -11.01 -24.22
CA ALA A 43 14.50 -10.55 -22.89
C ALA A 43 14.26 -9.04 -22.76
N LEU A 44 13.49 -8.64 -21.74
CA LEU A 44 13.19 -7.21 -21.52
C LEU A 44 14.48 -6.40 -21.30
N ALA A 45 15.46 -6.99 -20.61
CA ALA A 45 16.75 -6.39 -20.33
C ALA A 45 17.57 -6.04 -21.59
N ASP A 46 17.28 -6.67 -22.74
CA ASP A 46 17.99 -6.39 -23.99
C ASP A 46 17.64 -5.00 -24.57
N SER A 47 16.48 -4.45 -24.23
CA SER A 47 15.97 -3.17 -24.75
C SER A 47 15.66 -2.14 -23.67
N THR A 48 15.58 -2.57 -22.41
CA THR A 48 15.02 -1.78 -21.32
C THR A 48 15.86 -1.94 -20.05
N ARG A 49 16.19 -0.82 -19.41
CA ARG A 49 16.84 -0.77 -18.10
C ARG A 49 15.77 -0.73 -17.04
N VAL A 50 15.47 -1.87 -16.43
CA VAL A 50 14.52 -1.99 -15.32
C VAL A 50 15.24 -1.66 -14.01
N VAL A 51 14.65 -0.80 -13.18
CA VAL A 51 15.18 -0.49 -11.84
C VAL A 51 15.08 -1.73 -10.95
N ARG A 52 16.17 -2.09 -10.28
CA ARG A 52 16.28 -3.23 -9.35
C ARG A 52 16.64 -2.78 -7.93
N HIS A 53 16.29 -3.57 -6.91
CA HIS A 53 16.79 -3.38 -5.55
C HIS A 53 18.14 -4.12 -5.36
N PRO A 54 19.13 -3.57 -4.63
CA PRO A 54 19.16 -2.24 -4.01
C PRO A 54 19.15 -1.10 -5.04
N LEU A 55 18.32 -0.08 -4.83
CA LEU A 55 17.94 0.92 -5.85
C LEU A 55 19.09 1.69 -6.51
N ARG A 56 20.25 1.78 -5.84
CA ARG A 56 21.46 2.43 -6.37
C ARG A 56 22.64 1.49 -6.59
N ALA A 57 22.54 0.23 -6.13
CA ALA A 57 23.61 -0.74 -6.31
C ALA A 57 23.58 -1.29 -7.75
N ASP A 58 24.77 -1.48 -8.31
CA ASP A 58 25.00 -2.16 -9.61
C ASP A 58 24.25 -1.55 -10.82
N GLN A 59 23.84 -0.29 -10.72
CA GLN A 59 23.05 0.41 -11.74
C GLN A 59 23.61 1.82 -11.99
N PRO A 60 24.83 1.97 -12.56
CA PRO A 60 25.51 3.28 -12.68
C PRO A 60 24.73 4.31 -13.50
N TRP A 61 23.79 3.87 -14.34
CA TRP A 61 22.92 4.74 -15.12
C TRP A 61 21.88 5.49 -14.25
N ILE A 62 21.59 5.03 -13.03
CA ILE A 62 20.58 5.65 -12.17
C ILE A 62 21.04 7.02 -11.67
N GLU A 63 22.34 7.23 -11.47
CA GLU A 63 22.86 8.52 -11.00
C GLU A 63 22.60 9.63 -12.02
N ALA A 64 22.77 9.35 -13.32
CA ALA A 64 22.43 10.30 -14.37
C ALA A 64 20.92 10.62 -14.42
N VAL A 65 20.05 9.65 -14.09
CA VAL A 65 18.61 9.89 -13.98
C VAL A 65 18.31 10.79 -12.77
N LEU A 66 18.99 10.56 -11.65
CA LEU A 66 18.82 11.35 -10.43
C LEU A 66 19.39 12.77 -10.55
N ASP A 67 20.39 12.99 -11.39
CA ASP A 67 20.90 14.33 -11.72
C ASP A 67 19.83 15.17 -12.47
N GLU A 68 18.97 14.52 -13.27
CA GLU A 68 17.88 15.16 -14.00
C GLU A 68 16.58 15.26 -13.18
N ASP A 69 16.23 14.19 -12.47
CA ASP A 69 15.06 14.05 -11.60
C ASP A 69 15.48 13.45 -10.25
N PRO A 70 15.85 14.28 -9.26
CA PRO A 70 16.28 13.81 -7.94
C PRO A 70 15.24 12.96 -7.20
N ASP A 71 13.96 13.13 -7.54
CA ASP A 71 12.84 12.42 -6.92
C ASP A 71 12.50 11.12 -7.65
N TYR A 72 13.23 10.76 -8.73
CA TYR A 72 12.88 9.65 -9.59
C TYR A 72 12.64 8.33 -8.83
N LEU A 73 13.54 8.02 -7.90
CA LEU A 73 13.42 6.83 -7.05
C LEU A 73 12.40 7.03 -5.93
N ALA A 74 12.48 8.14 -5.19
CA ALA A 74 11.65 8.38 -4.00
C ALA A 74 10.15 8.53 -4.31
N GLY A 75 9.83 8.99 -5.52
CA GLY A 75 8.46 9.05 -6.04
C GLY A 75 7.89 7.70 -6.46
N ARG A 76 8.74 6.69 -6.72
CA ARG A 76 8.31 5.39 -7.27
C ARG A 76 8.50 4.21 -6.32
N PHE A 77 9.45 4.33 -5.40
CA PHE A 77 9.87 3.29 -4.48
C PHE A 77 9.93 3.82 -3.05
N TRP A 78 9.65 2.93 -2.12
CA TRP A 78 10.09 3.06 -0.73
C TRP A 78 11.60 2.78 -0.64
N GLY A 79 12.24 3.19 0.46
CA GLY A 79 13.69 3.04 0.60
C GLY A 79 14.20 1.59 0.59
N ASP A 80 13.32 0.63 0.91
CA ASP A 80 13.55 -0.82 0.79
C ASP A 80 13.38 -1.36 -0.63
N GLY A 81 13.11 -0.51 -1.63
CA GLY A 81 12.86 -0.91 -3.01
C GLY A 81 11.47 -1.48 -3.29
N MET A 82 10.57 -1.53 -2.30
CA MET A 82 9.18 -1.86 -2.58
C MET A 82 8.52 -0.72 -3.35
N ILE A 83 7.64 -1.06 -4.28
CA ILE A 83 6.90 -0.07 -5.06
C ILE A 83 6.00 0.79 -4.17
N ARG A 84 6.00 2.09 -4.45
CA ARG A 84 5.23 3.11 -3.74
C ARG A 84 4.00 3.59 -4.50
N ILE A 85 4.06 3.57 -5.83
CA ILE A 85 2.98 4.02 -6.72
C ILE A 85 2.59 2.95 -7.73
N SER A 86 1.35 2.98 -8.19
CA SER A 86 0.81 1.95 -9.07
C SER A 86 1.47 1.84 -10.45
N GLY A 87 1.21 0.72 -11.12
CA GLY A 87 1.62 0.50 -12.49
C GLY A 87 3.08 0.07 -12.65
N ARG A 88 3.81 -0.17 -11.55
CA ARG A 88 5.20 -0.65 -11.55
C ARG A 88 5.32 -2.06 -10.96
N ASP A 89 4.24 -2.82 -11.06
CA ASP A 89 4.03 -4.12 -10.41
C ASP A 89 5.07 -5.18 -10.78
N TYR A 90 5.65 -5.10 -11.99
CA TYR A 90 6.72 -5.99 -12.42
C TYR A 90 7.97 -5.87 -11.55
N ASN A 91 8.33 -4.66 -11.09
CA ASN A 91 9.46 -4.49 -10.18
C ASN A 91 9.21 -5.25 -8.86
N GLY A 92 7.99 -5.19 -8.32
CA GLY A 92 7.66 -5.96 -7.11
C GLY A 92 7.71 -7.46 -7.36
N LEU A 93 7.17 -7.92 -8.49
CA LEU A 93 7.17 -9.33 -8.88
C LEU A 93 8.59 -9.90 -8.91
N ILE A 94 9.53 -9.23 -9.59
CA ILE A 94 10.90 -9.75 -9.78
C ILE A 94 11.78 -9.71 -8.54
N GLU A 95 11.41 -8.91 -7.52
CA GLU A 95 12.07 -8.92 -6.21
C GLU A 95 11.37 -9.84 -5.20
N SER A 96 10.31 -10.54 -5.62
CA SER A 96 9.63 -11.55 -4.80
C SER A 96 10.40 -12.87 -4.80
N PRO A 97 10.50 -13.58 -3.66
CA PRO A 97 11.08 -14.93 -3.63
C PRO A 97 10.37 -15.92 -4.56
N CYS A 98 9.08 -15.73 -4.82
CA CYS A 98 8.31 -16.53 -5.77
C CYS A 98 8.86 -16.48 -7.20
N TYR A 99 9.53 -15.39 -7.59
CA TYR A 99 10.10 -15.24 -8.93
C TYR A 99 11.35 -16.10 -9.16
N ALA A 100 11.89 -16.75 -8.13
CA ALA A 100 12.91 -17.77 -8.30
C ALA A 100 12.39 -19.02 -9.03
N ASP A 101 11.07 -19.24 -9.05
CA ASP A 101 10.43 -20.26 -9.86
C ASP A 101 10.29 -19.77 -11.32
N GLU A 102 10.80 -20.55 -12.27
CA GLU A 102 10.79 -20.22 -13.70
C GLU A 102 9.38 -20.21 -14.30
N ASP A 103 8.41 -20.88 -13.67
CA ASP A 103 7.01 -20.90 -14.11
C ASP A 103 6.17 -19.75 -13.52
N PHE A 104 6.68 -19.06 -12.49
CA PHE A 104 5.97 -17.97 -11.83
C PHE A 104 5.93 -16.70 -12.69
N SER A 105 4.74 -16.11 -12.83
CA SER A 105 4.51 -14.94 -13.68
C SER A 105 3.22 -14.21 -13.33
N CYS A 106 2.95 -13.09 -14.00
CA CYS A 106 1.66 -12.39 -13.92
C CYS A 106 0.47 -13.34 -14.18
N LEU A 107 0.63 -14.31 -15.09
CA LEU A 107 -0.44 -15.26 -15.45
C LEU A 107 -0.67 -16.36 -14.40
N SER A 108 0.16 -16.42 -13.35
CA SER A 108 -0.12 -17.26 -12.19
C SER A 108 -1.39 -16.80 -11.47
N CYS A 109 -1.67 -15.49 -11.47
CA CYS A 109 -2.82 -14.88 -10.80
C CYS A 109 -3.79 -14.19 -11.77
N HIS A 110 -3.31 -13.69 -12.91
CA HIS A 110 -4.10 -12.93 -13.89
C HIS A 110 -4.42 -13.75 -15.15
N GLU A 111 -5.54 -13.44 -15.79
CA GLU A 111 -5.90 -13.95 -17.11
C GLU A 111 -6.29 -12.81 -18.04
N MET A 112 -5.67 -12.80 -19.21
CA MET A 112 -6.04 -11.87 -20.26
C MET A 112 -7.30 -12.38 -20.97
N HIS A 113 -8.24 -11.47 -21.24
CA HIS A 113 -9.50 -11.76 -21.95
C HIS A 113 -10.41 -12.77 -21.23
N GLY A 114 -10.33 -12.82 -19.90
CA GLY A 114 -11.31 -13.52 -19.06
C GLY A 114 -12.69 -12.85 -19.06
N ASP A 115 -13.63 -13.47 -18.35
CA ASP A 115 -15.01 -12.98 -18.20
C ASP A 115 -15.14 -11.82 -17.19
N GLN A 116 -14.11 -11.61 -16.36
CA GLN A 116 -14.02 -10.53 -15.39
C GLN A 116 -12.97 -9.50 -15.80
N PRO A 117 -13.38 -8.28 -16.20
CA PRO A 117 -12.44 -7.25 -16.64
C PRO A 117 -11.77 -6.51 -15.47
N GLU A 118 -12.35 -6.55 -14.26
CA GLU A 118 -11.79 -5.90 -13.07
C GLU A 118 -10.56 -6.65 -12.56
N ASP A 119 -9.43 -5.95 -12.48
CA ASP A 119 -8.10 -6.46 -12.11
C ASP A 119 -7.59 -7.67 -12.92
N GLN A 120 -8.41 -8.21 -13.84
CA GLN A 120 -8.13 -9.37 -14.69
C GLN A 120 -7.67 -10.61 -13.90
N LEU A 121 -8.25 -10.80 -12.70
CA LEU A 121 -7.89 -11.91 -11.82
C LEU A 121 -8.53 -13.22 -12.30
N ARG A 122 -7.72 -14.29 -12.32
CA ARG A 122 -8.20 -15.66 -12.52
C ARG A 122 -9.14 -16.04 -11.38
N ALA A 123 -10.06 -16.97 -11.65
CA ALA A 123 -10.97 -17.51 -10.64
C ALA A 123 -10.28 -18.00 -9.34
N LEU A 124 -9.04 -18.46 -9.45
CA LEU A 124 -8.21 -18.92 -8.33
C LEU A 124 -7.55 -17.80 -7.50
N ALA A 125 -7.75 -16.54 -7.88
CA ALA A 125 -7.16 -15.36 -7.24
C ALA A 125 -8.20 -14.25 -6.92
N ARG A 126 -9.50 -14.53 -7.09
CA ARG A 126 -10.61 -13.59 -6.81
C ARG A 126 -11.68 -14.25 -5.92
N ASP A 127 -12.70 -13.49 -5.55
CA ASP A 127 -13.88 -13.99 -4.81
C ASP A 127 -13.54 -14.73 -3.50
N ASP A 128 -12.54 -14.23 -2.76
CA ASP A 128 -12.00 -14.90 -1.59
C ASP A 128 -11.52 -16.36 -1.89
N ASP A 129 -10.81 -16.57 -3.02
CA ASP A 129 -10.04 -17.79 -3.32
C ASP A 129 -8.52 -17.53 -3.19
N ASP A 130 -7.80 -18.40 -2.48
CA ASP A 130 -6.35 -18.30 -2.24
C ASP A 130 -5.55 -19.41 -2.97
N ARG A 131 -6.13 -20.05 -4.00
CA ARG A 131 -5.46 -21.10 -4.79
C ARG A 131 -4.25 -20.63 -5.59
N GLN A 132 -4.16 -19.37 -5.95
CA GLN A 132 -2.95 -18.75 -6.49
C GLN A 132 -1.73 -18.89 -5.55
N CYS A 133 -1.96 -18.90 -4.24
CA CYS A 133 -0.91 -19.13 -3.24
C CYS A 133 -0.82 -20.62 -2.85
N THR A 134 -1.97 -21.23 -2.56
CA THR A 134 -2.02 -22.56 -1.92
C THR A 134 -1.73 -23.73 -2.86
N GLN A 135 -1.71 -23.50 -4.18
CA GLN A 135 -1.22 -24.51 -5.15
C GLN A 135 0.23 -24.92 -4.89
N CYS A 136 1.07 -23.99 -4.43
CA CYS A 136 2.46 -24.25 -4.04
C CYS A 136 2.62 -24.36 -2.52
N HIS A 137 1.79 -23.65 -1.75
CA HIS A 137 1.86 -23.58 -0.28
C HIS A 137 0.80 -24.45 0.43
N GLY A 138 0.63 -25.70 -0.03
CA GLY A 138 -0.42 -26.61 0.47
C GLY A 138 -0.32 -26.93 1.97
N GLU A 139 0.89 -27.01 2.53
CA GLU A 139 1.09 -27.24 3.96
C GLU A 139 0.59 -26.06 4.81
N LEU A 140 0.82 -24.83 4.36
CA LEU A 140 0.30 -23.63 5.03
C LEU A 140 -1.22 -23.56 4.92
N ALA A 141 -1.79 -23.98 3.78
CA ALA A 141 -3.23 -24.07 3.60
C ALA A 141 -3.88 -25.06 4.58
N ALA A 142 -3.24 -26.22 4.80
CA ALA A 142 -3.70 -27.23 5.74
C ALA A 142 -3.62 -26.74 7.20
N ALA A 143 -2.66 -25.87 7.51
CA ALA A 143 -2.45 -25.27 8.82
C ALA A 143 -2.92 -23.80 8.90
N LEU A 144 -3.92 -23.40 8.11
CA LEU A 144 -4.27 -22.01 7.86
C LEU A 144 -4.34 -21.14 9.12
N THR A 145 -5.18 -21.50 10.09
CA THR A 145 -5.37 -20.69 11.31
C THR A 145 -4.15 -20.68 12.22
N ALA A 146 -3.34 -21.75 12.19
CA ALA A 146 -2.08 -21.80 12.94
C ALA A 146 -1.02 -20.90 12.29
N HIS A 147 -1.00 -20.82 10.96
CA HIS A 147 -0.10 -19.95 10.21
C HIS A 147 -0.55 -18.48 10.26
N THR A 148 -1.81 -18.19 9.95
CA THR A 148 -2.31 -16.81 9.85
C THR A 148 -2.60 -16.21 11.21
N ARG A 149 -2.80 -17.04 12.24
CA ARG A 149 -3.24 -16.61 13.59
C ARG A 149 -4.60 -15.91 13.59
N HIS A 150 -5.36 -16.07 12.52
CA HIS A 150 -6.69 -15.51 12.34
C HIS A 150 -7.74 -16.62 12.18
N ALA A 151 -9.02 -16.28 12.38
CA ALA A 151 -10.11 -17.21 12.11
C ALA A 151 -10.14 -17.56 10.62
N SER A 152 -10.43 -18.81 10.27
CA SER A 152 -10.32 -19.32 8.89
C SER A 152 -11.14 -18.55 7.86
N GLN A 153 -12.32 -18.06 8.24
CA GLN A 153 -13.22 -17.28 7.38
C GLN A 153 -13.02 -15.77 7.49
N SER A 154 -12.00 -15.30 8.23
CA SER A 154 -11.73 -13.86 8.36
C SER A 154 -10.85 -13.34 7.22
N ALA A 155 -10.92 -12.04 6.98
CA ALA A 155 -10.01 -11.36 6.05
C ALA A 155 -8.53 -11.52 6.43
N GLY A 156 -8.21 -11.74 7.71
CA GLY A 156 -6.83 -11.99 8.17
C GLY A 156 -6.29 -13.37 7.79
N SER A 157 -7.15 -14.31 7.37
CA SER A 157 -6.72 -15.60 6.83
C SER A 157 -6.49 -15.60 5.33
N ARG A 158 -6.49 -14.43 4.69
CA ARG A 158 -6.21 -14.28 3.26
C ARG A 158 -4.72 -14.13 3.03
N CYS A 159 -4.09 -15.04 2.28
CA CYS A 159 -2.64 -15.01 2.03
C CYS A 159 -2.17 -13.64 1.52
N VAL A 160 -2.91 -13.10 0.55
CA VAL A 160 -2.61 -11.81 -0.08
C VAL A 160 -2.75 -10.61 0.86
N ASN A 161 -3.52 -10.69 1.95
CA ASN A 161 -3.68 -9.56 2.87
C ASN A 161 -2.45 -9.33 3.75
N CYS A 162 -1.65 -10.38 3.98
CA CYS A 162 -0.38 -10.27 4.70
C CYS A 162 0.81 -10.15 3.74
N HIS A 163 0.84 -11.00 2.71
CA HIS A 163 2.01 -11.12 1.83
C HIS A 163 1.99 -10.19 0.61
N MET A 164 0.85 -9.58 0.30
CA MET A 164 0.68 -8.59 -0.78
C MET A 164 -0.16 -7.40 -0.27
N PRO A 165 0.33 -6.69 0.77
CA PRO A 165 -0.49 -5.70 1.48
C PRO A 165 -0.78 -4.47 0.61
N HIS A 166 -1.84 -3.74 0.97
CA HIS A 166 -2.27 -2.53 0.26
C HIS A 166 -1.39 -1.33 0.63
N THR A 167 -0.14 -1.34 0.17
CA THR A 167 0.90 -0.36 0.53
C THR A 167 1.37 0.49 -0.65
N VAL A 168 0.73 0.31 -1.81
CA VAL A 168 1.02 1.02 -3.05
C VAL A 168 -0.10 2.00 -3.32
N TYR A 169 0.24 3.27 -3.51
CA TYR A 169 -0.72 4.30 -3.87
C TYR A 169 -1.10 4.20 -5.36
N GLY A 170 -2.39 4.06 -5.65
CA GLY A 170 -2.94 3.93 -7.00
C GLY A 170 -3.91 5.05 -7.33
N LEU A 171 -3.45 6.30 -7.28
CA LEU A 171 -4.16 7.56 -7.55
C LEU A 171 -5.33 7.87 -6.60
N THR A 172 -6.30 6.96 -6.49
CA THR A 172 -7.52 7.14 -5.71
C THR A 172 -7.78 5.97 -4.77
N LYS A 173 -6.94 4.94 -4.78
CA LYS A 173 -7.04 3.78 -3.88
C LYS A 173 -5.66 3.32 -3.46
N ALA A 174 -5.59 2.51 -2.41
CA ALA A 174 -4.44 1.64 -2.21
C ALA A 174 -4.58 0.40 -3.10
N ILE A 175 -3.49 -0.04 -3.70
CA ILE A 175 -3.39 -1.31 -4.41
C ILE A 175 -2.39 -2.22 -3.71
N ARG A 176 -2.48 -3.52 -4.00
CA ARG A 176 -1.59 -4.52 -3.44
C ARG A 176 -0.17 -4.34 -3.96
N SER A 177 0.80 -4.47 -3.07
CA SER A 177 2.17 -4.71 -3.49
C SER A 177 2.25 -6.05 -4.21
N HIS A 178 2.93 -6.06 -5.35
CA HIS A 178 3.29 -7.29 -6.07
C HIS A 178 4.64 -7.86 -5.62
N GLN A 179 5.29 -7.24 -4.63
CA GLN A 179 6.42 -7.83 -3.93
C GLN A 179 5.91 -8.72 -2.81
N ILE A 180 5.82 -10.02 -3.09
CA ILE A 180 5.34 -11.04 -2.16
C ILE A 180 6.40 -11.20 -1.06
N SER A 181 6.11 -10.68 0.12
CA SER A 181 7.07 -10.62 1.24
C SER A 181 6.47 -11.17 2.54
N VAL A 182 7.32 -11.49 3.51
CA VAL A 182 6.88 -11.82 4.87
C VAL A 182 6.72 -10.50 5.65
N PRO A 183 5.59 -10.29 6.36
CA PRO A 183 5.39 -9.08 7.14
C PRO A 183 6.53 -8.81 8.13
N SER A 184 6.94 -7.55 8.20
CA SER A 184 7.94 -7.06 9.15
C SER A 184 7.54 -5.68 9.65
N VAL A 185 7.97 -5.31 10.86
CA VAL A 185 7.85 -3.93 11.35
C VAL A 185 9.03 -3.06 10.92
N GLU A 186 10.14 -3.66 10.51
CA GLU A 186 11.37 -2.92 10.21
C GLU A 186 11.20 -2.02 8.99
N GLU A 187 10.41 -2.45 8.00
CA GLU A 187 10.04 -1.63 6.84
C GLU A 187 9.32 -0.32 7.24
N THR A 188 8.49 -0.38 8.29
CA THR A 188 7.75 0.78 8.78
C THR A 188 8.67 1.69 9.59
N VAL A 189 9.54 1.12 10.43
CA VAL A 189 10.51 1.89 11.23
C VAL A 189 11.52 2.60 10.32
N ASP A 190 12.09 1.90 9.36
CA ASP A 190 13.21 2.42 8.57
C ASP A 190 12.75 3.30 7.40
N PHE A 191 11.57 3.05 6.82
CA PHE A 191 11.12 3.69 5.58
C PHE A 191 9.73 4.33 5.64
N GLY A 192 9.03 4.22 6.78
CA GLY A 192 7.68 4.79 6.94
C GLY A 192 6.57 4.04 6.18
N ARG A 193 6.88 2.91 5.53
CA ARG A 193 5.89 2.14 4.78
C ARG A 193 4.91 1.47 5.74
N LEU A 194 3.62 1.72 5.58
CA LEU A 194 2.59 1.05 6.39
C LEU A 194 2.70 -0.47 6.18
N ASN A 195 2.77 -1.25 7.26
CA ASN A 195 2.85 -2.72 7.16
C ASN A 195 1.46 -3.36 7.05
N ALA A 196 1.45 -4.64 6.67
CA ALA A 196 0.24 -5.43 6.47
C ALA A 196 -0.69 -5.49 7.70
N CYS A 197 -0.13 -5.53 8.92
CA CYS A 197 -0.91 -5.65 10.14
C CYS A 197 -1.65 -4.35 10.43
N ASN A 198 -0.94 -3.22 10.39
CA ASN A 198 -1.50 -1.91 10.70
C ASN A 198 -2.41 -1.35 9.57
N GLY A 199 -2.50 -2.02 8.42
CA GLY A 199 -3.55 -1.76 7.41
C GLY A 199 -4.93 -2.31 7.79
N CYS A 200 -5.00 -3.39 8.57
CA CYS A 200 -6.25 -3.92 9.16
C CYS A 200 -6.46 -3.37 10.58
N HIS A 201 -5.42 -3.47 11.41
CA HIS A 201 -5.40 -3.03 12.80
C HIS A 201 -4.99 -1.56 12.89
N VAL A 202 -5.79 -0.72 12.25
CA VAL A 202 -5.58 0.73 12.13
C VAL A 202 -5.63 1.47 13.48
N ASP A 203 -6.08 0.79 14.52
CA ASP A 203 -6.15 1.24 15.91
C ASP A 203 -5.01 0.71 16.79
N ARG A 204 -4.01 0.03 16.19
CA ARG A 204 -2.87 -0.53 16.92
C ARG A 204 -1.56 0.18 16.57
N SER A 205 -0.69 0.26 17.56
CA SER A 205 0.65 0.82 17.42
C SER A 205 1.59 -0.14 16.69
N LEU A 206 2.76 0.37 16.31
CA LEU A 206 3.80 -0.46 15.71
C LEU A 206 4.44 -1.41 16.73
N SER A 207 4.56 -1.00 17.99
CA SER A 207 5.08 -1.87 19.06
C SER A 207 4.15 -3.06 19.33
N TRP A 208 2.82 -2.86 19.20
CA TRP A 208 1.85 -3.95 19.26
C TRP A 208 2.10 -4.98 18.16
N THR A 209 2.34 -4.52 16.93
CA THR A 209 2.67 -5.38 15.78
C THR A 209 3.97 -6.14 16.04
N ALA A 210 5.02 -5.46 16.51
CA ALA A 210 6.30 -6.07 16.84
C ALA A 210 6.17 -7.16 17.92
N ALA A 211 5.38 -6.90 18.96
CA ALA A 211 5.08 -7.87 20.00
C ALA A 211 4.27 -9.07 19.48
N ALA A 212 3.32 -8.86 18.57
CA ALA A 212 2.54 -9.92 17.95
C ALA A 212 3.41 -10.82 17.04
N LEU A 213 4.25 -10.22 16.19
CA LEU A 213 5.18 -10.95 15.33
C LEU A 213 6.13 -11.85 16.13
N ARG A 214 6.73 -11.33 17.21
CA ARG A 214 7.57 -12.11 18.12
C ARG A 214 6.81 -13.24 18.81
N ARG A 215 5.64 -12.93 19.39
CA ARG A 215 4.86 -13.90 20.18
C ARG A 215 4.29 -15.03 19.34
N ASP A 216 3.69 -14.70 18.19
CA ASP A 216 2.85 -15.65 17.46
C ASP A 216 3.59 -16.31 16.29
N TRP A 217 4.65 -15.69 15.76
CA TRP A 217 5.47 -16.24 14.66
C TRP A 217 6.95 -16.42 15.00
N GLY A 218 7.42 -15.94 16.15
CA GLY A 218 8.84 -16.02 16.52
C GLY A 218 9.76 -15.17 15.65
N ILE A 219 9.21 -14.18 14.95
CA ILE A 219 9.99 -13.24 14.13
C ILE A 219 10.66 -12.25 15.06
N ASP A 220 11.99 -12.15 15.00
CA ASP A 220 12.72 -11.15 15.79
C ASP A 220 12.45 -9.75 15.24
N THR A 221 12.19 -8.81 16.14
CA THR A 221 11.79 -7.43 15.81
C THR A 221 12.35 -6.46 16.84
N ARG A 222 12.63 -5.23 16.43
CA ARG A 222 12.91 -4.11 17.34
C ARG A 222 11.80 -3.99 18.39
N ALA A 223 12.19 -3.94 19.68
CA ALA A 223 11.25 -3.98 20.80
C ALA A 223 10.55 -2.63 21.04
N ASP A 224 11.19 -1.54 20.64
CA ASP A 224 10.78 -0.15 20.75
C ASP A 224 10.33 0.42 19.40
N ALA A 225 9.73 -0.43 18.55
CA ALA A 225 9.26 -0.03 17.23
C ALA A 225 8.20 1.08 17.34
N LEU A 226 8.59 2.29 16.96
CA LEU A 226 7.74 3.46 16.79
C LEU A 226 7.88 3.95 15.35
N LEU A 227 6.78 4.42 14.76
CA LEU A 227 6.85 5.05 13.44
C LEU A 227 7.43 6.47 13.56
N TYR A 228 7.10 7.19 14.64
CA TYR A 228 7.70 8.48 14.95
C TYR A 228 7.99 8.66 16.44
N GLU A 229 8.92 9.56 16.77
CA GLU A 229 9.19 9.96 18.16
C GLU A 229 7.98 10.67 18.80
N GLY A 230 7.66 10.30 20.04
CA GLY A 230 6.58 10.90 20.82
C GLY A 230 5.78 9.88 21.63
N PRO A 231 4.57 10.24 22.07
CA PRO A 231 3.61 9.30 22.64
C PRO A 231 3.31 8.18 21.66
N GLU A 232 3.09 6.97 22.18
CA GLU A 232 2.71 5.84 21.35
C GLU A 232 1.30 6.04 20.78
N ARG A 233 1.21 6.04 19.45
CA ARG A 233 -0.04 6.16 18.70
C ARG A 233 -0.24 4.97 17.78
N ALA A 234 -1.45 4.81 17.26
CA ALA A 234 -1.74 3.79 16.27
C ALA A 234 -1.01 4.13 14.96
N ALA A 235 -0.35 3.15 14.34
CA ALA A 235 0.59 3.42 13.24
C ALA A 235 -0.09 4.03 12.00
N ALA A 236 -1.31 3.58 11.66
CA ALA A 236 -2.10 4.18 10.59
C ALA A 236 -2.54 5.61 10.93
N VAL A 237 -2.89 5.86 12.19
CA VAL A 237 -3.26 7.20 12.66
C VAL A 237 -2.06 8.15 12.61
N GLU A 238 -0.88 7.70 13.03
CA GLU A 238 0.35 8.47 12.87
C GLU A 238 0.68 8.78 11.42
N ALA A 239 0.60 7.77 10.54
CA ALA A 239 0.81 7.96 9.11
C ALA A 239 -0.16 8.99 8.51
N LEU A 240 -1.42 9.03 8.96
CA LEU A 240 -2.41 10.02 8.53
C LEU A 240 -2.12 11.44 9.04
N VAL A 241 -1.64 11.57 10.27
CA VAL A 241 -1.44 12.88 10.91
C VAL A 241 -0.09 13.47 10.54
N ARG A 242 0.96 12.66 10.57
CA ARG A 242 2.37 13.06 10.50
C ARG A 242 3.09 12.63 9.22
N GLY A 243 2.58 11.61 8.53
CA GLY A 243 3.21 11.09 7.32
C GLY A 243 3.18 12.07 6.16
N ASP A 244 3.98 11.77 5.15
CA ASP A 244 3.94 12.47 3.86
C ASP A 244 2.62 12.19 3.11
N ALA A 245 2.38 12.89 2.02
CA ALA A 245 1.11 12.82 1.31
C ALA A 245 0.72 11.40 0.85
N GLY A 246 1.70 10.56 0.47
CA GLY A 246 1.44 9.17 0.07
C GLY A 246 1.07 8.30 1.27
N GLN A 247 1.77 8.45 2.40
CA GLN A 247 1.43 7.78 3.65
C GLN A 247 0.02 8.19 4.14
N ARG A 248 -0.31 9.49 4.08
CA ARG A 248 -1.63 10.01 4.46
C ARG A 248 -2.74 9.45 3.58
N ALA A 249 -2.53 9.36 2.27
CA ALA A 249 -3.49 8.76 1.35
C ALA A 249 -3.73 7.26 1.68
N LEU A 250 -2.66 6.49 1.90
CA LEU A 250 -2.77 5.07 2.25
C LEU A 250 -3.46 4.85 3.60
N ALA A 251 -3.13 5.67 4.60
CA ALA A 251 -3.77 5.62 5.91
C ALA A 251 -5.25 6.01 5.86
N ALA A 252 -5.59 7.08 5.13
CA ALA A 252 -6.98 7.46 4.90
C ALA A 252 -7.77 6.35 4.20
N TRP A 253 -7.16 5.67 3.22
CA TRP A 253 -7.77 4.51 2.56
C TRP A 253 -8.00 3.35 3.53
N ALA A 254 -7.02 3.04 4.38
CA ALA A 254 -7.11 1.94 5.35
C ALA A 254 -8.27 2.15 6.35
N LEU A 255 -8.52 3.39 6.79
CA LEU A 255 -9.68 3.72 7.63
C LEU A 255 -11.04 3.52 6.92
N GLY A 256 -11.08 3.55 5.59
CA GLY A 256 -12.25 3.24 4.78
C GLY A 256 -12.41 1.76 4.40
N TRP A 257 -11.40 0.93 4.72
CA TRP A 257 -11.37 -0.45 4.27
C TRP A 257 -12.22 -1.34 5.19
N ALA A 258 -13.21 -2.03 4.62
CA ALA A 258 -14.21 -2.78 5.40
C ALA A 258 -13.61 -3.83 6.37
N PRO A 259 -12.57 -4.61 6.02
CA PRO A 259 -11.86 -5.46 6.97
C PRO A 259 -11.28 -4.70 8.17
N ALA A 260 -10.68 -3.52 7.95
CA ALA A 260 -10.12 -2.71 9.02
C ALA A 260 -11.21 -2.20 9.96
N GLN A 261 -12.29 -1.65 9.40
CA GLN A 261 -13.44 -1.17 10.17
C GLN A 261 -14.10 -2.25 11.02
N ARG A 262 -14.22 -3.48 10.48
CA ARG A 262 -14.81 -4.61 11.23
C ARG A 262 -13.98 -4.99 12.45
N VAL A 263 -12.66 -4.86 12.38
CA VAL A 263 -11.74 -5.29 13.44
C VAL A 263 -11.49 -4.16 14.45
N ALA A 264 -11.33 -2.93 13.98
CA ALA A 264 -10.99 -1.78 14.81
C ALA A 264 -12.21 -1.03 15.38
N GLY A 265 -13.41 -1.29 14.85
CA GLY A 265 -14.57 -0.41 15.01
C GLY A 265 -14.39 0.87 14.19
N SER A 266 -15.49 1.53 13.81
CA SER A 266 -15.48 2.69 12.90
C SER A 266 -15.97 4.01 13.53
N ASP A 267 -16.44 3.94 14.77
CA ASP A 267 -17.05 5.03 15.54
C ASP A 267 -16.07 6.15 15.91
N TRP A 268 -14.76 5.93 15.85
CA TRP A 268 -13.72 6.93 16.15
C TRP A 268 -13.05 7.52 14.90
N MET A 269 -13.37 7.01 13.71
CA MET A 269 -12.63 7.34 12.47
C MET A 269 -13.04 8.67 11.84
N ALA A 270 -14.30 9.10 12.03
CA ALA A 270 -14.83 10.30 11.37
C ALA A 270 -14.05 11.58 11.69
N PRO A 271 -13.70 11.91 12.95
CA PRO A 271 -12.92 13.12 13.25
C PRO A 271 -11.55 13.17 12.55
N LEU A 272 -10.90 12.03 12.36
CA LEU A 272 -9.60 11.94 11.69
C LEU A 272 -9.75 12.14 10.18
N LEU A 273 -10.70 11.46 9.56
CA LEU A 273 -10.93 11.57 8.12
C LEU A 273 -11.48 12.96 7.73
N LEU A 274 -12.31 13.57 8.57
CA LEU A 274 -12.79 14.94 8.36
C LEU A 274 -11.63 15.95 8.34
N ARG A 275 -10.65 15.80 9.25
CA ARG A 275 -9.44 16.64 9.23
C ARG A 275 -8.55 16.37 8.01
N ALA A 276 -8.54 15.15 7.49
CA ALA A 276 -7.85 14.84 6.24
C ALA A 276 -8.48 15.51 5.01
N LEU A 277 -9.72 16.03 5.09
CA LEU A 277 -10.31 16.89 4.05
C LEU A 277 -9.69 18.30 4.01
N GLN A 278 -8.85 18.66 4.98
CA GLN A 278 -8.08 19.90 5.00
C GLN A 278 -6.66 19.72 4.46
N ASP A 279 -6.31 18.53 3.97
CA ASP A 279 -4.97 18.27 3.43
C ASP A 279 -4.70 19.10 2.17
N ASP A 280 -3.46 19.55 1.96
CA ASP A 280 -3.07 20.30 0.76
C ASP A 280 -3.22 19.47 -0.52
N TYR A 281 -3.11 18.15 -0.43
CA TYR A 281 -3.21 17.24 -1.57
C TYR A 281 -4.66 16.85 -1.84
N ALA A 282 -5.18 17.24 -3.02
CA ALA A 282 -6.52 16.85 -3.47
C ALA A 282 -6.73 15.32 -3.49
N ALA A 283 -5.66 14.55 -3.75
CA ALA A 283 -5.68 13.09 -3.68
C ALA A 283 -6.00 12.57 -2.26
N VAL A 284 -5.34 13.12 -1.24
CA VAL A 284 -5.59 12.74 0.17
C VAL A 284 -7.03 13.10 0.54
N ARG A 285 -7.48 14.31 0.18
CA ARG A 285 -8.86 14.74 0.42
C ARG A 285 -9.89 13.83 -0.27
N TRP A 286 -9.61 13.40 -1.50
CA TRP A 286 -10.49 12.50 -2.25
C TRP A 286 -10.62 11.14 -1.56
N VAL A 287 -9.48 10.56 -1.16
CA VAL A 287 -9.46 9.27 -0.48
C VAL A 287 -10.16 9.36 0.87
N ALA A 288 -9.91 10.43 1.63
CA ALA A 288 -10.57 10.68 2.90
C ALA A 288 -12.10 10.82 2.75
N LEU A 289 -12.57 11.54 1.73
CA LEU A 289 -14.01 11.66 1.45
C LEU A 289 -14.63 10.29 1.13
N ARG A 290 -13.98 9.49 0.29
CA ARG A 290 -14.45 8.13 -0.02
C ARG A 290 -14.49 7.24 1.22
N SER A 291 -13.49 7.33 2.09
CA SER A 291 -13.47 6.61 3.36
C SER A 291 -14.57 7.11 4.31
N LEU A 292 -14.86 8.41 4.36
CA LEU A 292 -16.01 8.95 5.11
C LEU A 292 -17.33 8.38 4.62
N HIS A 293 -17.52 8.26 3.31
CA HIS A 293 -18.76 7.67 2.74
C HIS A 293 -19.01 6.22 3.18
N SER A 294 -17.97 5.51 3.63
CA SER A 294 -18.13 4.16 4.20
C SER A 294 -18.57 4.15 5.67
N LEU A 295 -18.54 5.30 6.35
CA LEU A 295 -18.95 5.42 7.75
C LEU A 295 -20.47 5.66 7.88
N PRO A 296 -21.08 5.22 9.00
CA PRO A 296 -22.46 5.59 9.33
C PRO A 296 -22.62 7.12 9.37
N ASP A 297 -23.80 7.62 8.97
CA ASP A 297 -24.15 9.06 8.96
C ASP A 297 -23.36 9.96 7.96
N TYR A 298 -22.42 9.40 7.19
CA TYR A 298 -21.60 10.14 6.21
C TYR A 298 -21.75 9.68 4.76
N GLY A 299 -22.55 8.65 4.47
CA GLY A 299 -22.71 8.11 3.11
C GLY A 299 -23.31 9.09 2.08
N ASP A 300 -23.97 10.15 2.53
CA ASP A 300 -24.59 11.19 1.71
C ASP A 300 -23.79 12.51 1.66
N LEU A 301 -22.58 12.52 2.22
CA LEU A 301 -21.78 13.74 2.37
C LEU A 301 -21.31 14.26 0.99
N GLY A 302 -22.04 15.23 0.44
CA GLY A 302 -21.69 15.89 -0.81
C GLY A 302 -20.71 17.05 -0.59
N TRP A 303 -19.51 16.96 -1.19
CA TRP A 303 -18.53 18.06 -1.16
C TRP A 303 -17.58 18.02 -2.37
N ALA A 304 -17.12 19.19 -2.83
CA ALA A 304 -16.21 19.34 -3.97
C ALA A 304 -14.75 19.28 -3.51
N VAL A 305 -14.08 18.16 -3.79
CA VAL A 305 -12.73 17.84 -3.28
C VAL A 305 -11.65 18.87 -3.64
N SER A 306 -11.83 19.63 -4.72
CA SER A 306 -10.83 20.58 -5.23
C SER A 306 -10.49 21.70 -4.25
N ASP A 307 -11.40 22.10 -3.37
CA ASP A 307 -11.30 23.40 -2.71
C ASP A 307 -10.81 23.32 -1.25
N GLY A 308 -10.64 22.12 -0.69
CA GLY A 308 -10.47 21.93 0.76
C GLY A 308 -11.72 22.33 1.56
N ILE A 309 -11.89 21.80 2.77
CA ILE A 309 -12.95 22.30 3.67
C ILE A 309 -12.40 23.39 4.60
N ASP A 310 -13.15 24.49 4.73
CA ASP A 310 -12.86 25.49 5.75
C ASP A 310 -13.26 25.02 7.16
N GLY A 311 -12.85 25.78 8.18
CA GLY A 311 -13.12 25.41 9.57
C GLY A 311 -14.62 25.33 9.91
N GLN A 312 -15.44 26.20 9.33
CA GLN A 312 -16.87 26.23 9.59
C GLN A 312 -17.59 25.01 8.98
N THR A 313 -17.19 24.61 7.76
CA THR A 313 -17.68 23.41 7.10
C THR A 313 -17.24 22.15 7.84
N LEU A 314 -15.98 22.11 8.31
CA LEU A 314 -15.48 21.04 9.16
C LEU A 314 -16.33 20.88 10.43
N GLU A 315 -16.56 21.96 11.17
CA GLU A 315 -17.39 21.93 12.39
C GLU A 315 -18.80 21.40 12.09
N THR A 316 -19.42 21.86 11.00
CA THR A 316 -20.74 21.37 10.58
C THR A 316 -20.75 19.87 10.28
N PHE A 317 -19.68 19.33 9.72
CA PHE A 317 -19.56 17.89 9.44
C PHE A 317 -19.21 17.09 10.70
N GLU A 318 -18.45 17.67 11.62
CA GLU A 318 -18.17 17.09 12.93
C GLU A 318 -19.42 16.99 13.80
N ASP A 319 -20.38 17.92 13.69
CA ASP A 319 -21.65 17.86 14.42
C ASP A 319 -22.50 16.63 14.07
N ARG A 320 -22.25 15.99 12.91
CA ARG A 320 -22.88 14.71 12.54
C ARG A 320 -22.31 13.53 13.33
N TRP A 321 -21.09 13.65 13.86
CA TRP A 321 -20.42 12.58 14.57
C TRP A 321 -21.03 12.39 15.96
N ARG A 322 -21.52 11.19 16.24
CA ARG A 322 -22.21 10.86 17.51
C ARG A 322 -21.26 10.56 18.67
N GLY A 323 -19.96 10.72 18.46
CA GLY A 323 -18.92 10.33 19.42
C GLY A 323 -18.58 8.84 19.36
N SER A 324 -17.60 8.44 20.16
CA SER A 324 -17.19 7.07 20.39
C SER A 324 -17.15 6.79 21.89
N PRO A 325 -17.66 5.64 22.38
CA PRO A 325 -17.48 5.21 23.77
C PRO A 325 -16.06 4.73 24.08
N ARG A 326 -15.16 4.65 23.08
CA ARG A 326 -13.80 4.16 23.25
C ARG A 326 -12.95 5.24 23.92
N GLU A 327 -12.16 4.85 24.91
CA GLU A 327 -11.09 5.68 25.48
C GLU A 327 -9.75 5.05 25.10
N ASP A 328 -9.05 5.69 24.16
CA ASP A 328 -7.80 5.18 23.63
C ASP A 328 -6.97 6.33 23.05
N ALA A 329 -5.94 6.72 23.79
CA ALA A 329 -5.05 7.80 23.38
C ALA A 329 -4.33 7.49 22.06
N ALA A 330 -4.17 6.23 21.67
CA ALA A 330 -3.48 5.88 20.43
C ALA A 330 -4.22 6.36 19.17
N ILE A 331 -5.52 6.62 19.30
CA ILE A 331 -6.42 7.10 18.24
C ILE A 331 -7.05 8.46 18.57
N TYR A 332 -6.47 9.20 19.52
CA TYR A 332 -6.96 10.49 20.02
C TYR A 332 -8.36 10.44 20.65
N MET A 333 -8.75 9.32 21.24
CA MET A 333 -10.02 9.21 21.96
C MET A 333 -9.79 9.30 23.47
N THR A 334 -10.54 10.18 24.13
CA THR A 334 -10.54 10.36 25.59
C THR A 334 -11.96 10.26 26.14
N GLY A 335 -12.12 10.20 27.47
CA GLY A 335 -13.45 10.27 28.09
C GLY A 335 -14.22 11.56 27.81
N ALA A 336 -13.55 12.61 27.30
CA ALA A 336 -14.16 13.86 26.86
C ALA A 336 -14.44 13.91 25.34
N GLY A 337 -14.16 12.82 24.60
CA GLY A 337 -14.26 12.74 23.15
C GLY A 337 -12.91 12.86 22.45
N PHE A 338 -12.92 13.39 21.21
CA PHE A 338 -11.73 13.52 20.37
C PHE A 338 -10.73 14.55 20.96
N ASP A 339 -9.50 14.11 21.21
CA ASP A 339 -8.37 14.92 21.70
C ASP A 339 -7.82 15.82 20.60
N ARG A 340 -8.45 17.00 20.45
CA ARG A 340 -8.05 18.00 19.45
C ARG A 340 -6.66 18.55 19.71
N GLU A 341 -6.28 18.77 20.98
CA GLU A 341 -4.99 19.35 21.34
C GLU A 341 -3.84 18.40 21.03
N GLY A 342 -3.97 17.12 21.44
CA GLY A 342 -3.00 16.09 21.11
C GLY A 342 -2.88 15.87 19.60
N TRP A 343 -4.01 15.89 18.88
CA TRP A 343 -3.98 15.80 17.42
C TRP A 343 -3.25 16.99 16.78
N GLN A 344 -3.51 18.23 17.24
CA GLN A 344 -2.84 19.43 16.71
C GLN A 344 -1.33 19.40 16.99
N ALA A 345 -0.91 18.93 18.16
CA ALA A 345 0.50 18.80 18.51
C ALA A 345 1.25 17.79 17.62
N ASP A 346 0.58 16.70 17.25
CA ASP A 346 1.14 15.70 16.35
C ASP A 346 1.09 16.20 14.89
N HIS A 347 0.01 16.84 14.47
CA HIS A 347 -0.16 17.45 13.14
C HIS A 347 0.90 18.53 12.84
N ALA A 348 1.27 19.34 13.84
CA ALA A 348 2.33 20.35 13.70
C ALA A 348 3.73 19.76 13.38
N ARG A 349 3.89 18.43 13.49
CA ARG A 349 5.11 17.68 13.19
C ARG A 349 4.98 16.84 11.92
N ARG A 350 4.03 17.18 11.05
CA ARG A 350 3.79 16.52 9.77
C ARG A 350 4.95 16.71 8.79
N ASP A 351 5.21 15.66 8.03
CA ASP A 351 6.09 15.70 6.88
C ASP A 351 5.41 16.44 5.72
N GLU A 352 5.83 17.69 5.51
CA GLU A 352 5.36 18.57 4.43
C GLU A 352 6.30 18.57 3.22
N ARG A 353 7.19 17.58 3.10
CA ARG A 353 7.96 17.41 1.86
C ARG A 353 6.99 17.19 0.70
N VAL A 354 7.30 17.80 -0.44
CA VAL A 354 6.52 17.63 -1.66
C VAL A 354 6.70 16.20 -2.15
N VAL A 355 5.59 15.49 -2.39
CA VAL A 355 5.58 14.14 -2.95
C VAL A 355 4.84 14.17 -4.27
N ASP A 356 5.44 13.65 -5.34
CA ASP A 356 4.75 13.51 -6.61
C ASP A 356 3.77 12.33 -6.56
N LEU A 357 2.48 12.63 -6.66
CA LEU A 357 1.38 11.66 -6.68
C LEU A 357 0.69 11.59 -8.07
N ARG A 358 1.30 12.16 -9.12
CA ARG A 358 0.69 12.30 -10.45
C ARG A 358 0.86 11.09 -11.37
N GLU A 359 1.63 10.09 -10.97
CA GLU A 359 2.05 8.96 -11.81
C GLU A 359 1.22 7.68 -11.70
#